data_AF-A0A2U3LS77-F1
#
_entry.id   AF-A0A2U3LS77-F1
#
_cell.length_a   1.000
_cell.length_b   1.000
_cell.length_c   1.000
_cell.angle_alpha   90.00
_cell.angle_beta   90.00
_cell.angle_gamma   90.00
#
_symmetry.space_group_name_H-M   'P 1'
#
loop_
_entity.id
_entity.type
_entity.pdbx_description
1 polymer ?
#
loop_
_entity_poly.entity_id
_entity_poly.type
_entity_poly.pdbx_seq_one_letter_code
_entity_poly.pdbx_strand_id
1 'polypeptide(L)'
;MATIKFKVIMDICDQNGLGYTPLTRIMFDKLNDAELNNPLKIAEVLNRFKEYEKRMENNPNAYPERIMRFLRQRKNLNEFDASMDEQLNQLSPEEAFNEASNCPEFSDYDETFIEWIHATYDVKLALVK
;
A
#
# COMPACT_ATOMS: atom_id res chain seq x y z
N MET A 1 -23.09 -7.41 -10.83
CA MET A 1 -22.43 -8.67 -11.21
C MET A 1 -21.03 -8.65 -10.65
N ALA A 2 -20.69 -9.54 -9.71
CA ALA A 2 -19.29 -9.74 -9.35
C ALA A 2 -18.57 -10.28 -10.59
N THR A 3 -17.53 -9.60 -11.04
CA THR A 3 -16.73 -10.00 -12.19
C THR A 3 -16.09 -11.37 -11.93
N ILE A 4 -15.91 -12.19 -12.97
CA ILE A 4 -15.26 -13.52 -12.86
C ILE A 4 -13.94 -13.41 -12.07
N LYS A 5 -13.20 -12.33 -12.30
CA LYS A 5 -12.00 -11.95 -11.55
C LYS A 5 -12.20 -11.89 -10.03
N PHE A 6 -13.26 -11.25 -9.56
CA PHE A 6 -13.56 -11.15 -8.12
C PHE A 6 -13.72 -12.52 -7.48
N LYS A 7 -14.46 -13.44 -8.14
CA LYS A 7 -14.66 -14.79 -7.63
C LYS A 7 -13.34 -15.55 -7.53
N VAL A 8 -12.51 -15.48 -8.57
CA VAL A 8 -11.19 -16.13 -8.57
C VAL A 8 -10.31 -15.61 -7.44
N ILE A 9 -10.30 -14.30 -7.20
CA ILE A 9 -9.51 -13.72 -6.09
C ILE A 9 -10.02 -14.20 -4.72
N MET A 10 -11.35 -14.27 -4.53
CA MET A 10 -11.91 -14.83 -3.29
C MET A 10 -11.51 -16.30 -3.11
N ASP A 11 -11.65 -17.13 -4.15
CA ASP A 11 -11.30 -18.55 -4.09
C ASP A 11 -9.80 -18.73 -3.74
N ILE A 12 -8.91 -17.90 -4.30
CA ILE A 12 -7.48 -17.88 -3.95
C ILE A 12 -7.28 -17.51 -2.47
N CYS A 13 -7.98 -16.48 -1.98
CA CYS A 13 -7.86 -16.05 -0.59
C CYS A 13 -8.32 -17.16 0.37
N ASP A 14 -9.49 -17.75 0.13
CA ASP A 14 -10.08 -18.80 0.95
C ASP A 14 -9.18 -20.05 1.02
N GLN A 15 -8.64 -20.48 -0.12
CA GLN A 15 -7.73 -21.64 -0.19
C GLN A 15 -6.41 -21.42 0.57
N ASN A 16 -6.00 -20.17 0.77
CA ASN A 16 -4.75 -19.81 1.43
C ASN A 16 -4.98 -19.26 2.85
N GLY A 17 -6.20 -19.35 3.37
CA GLY A 17 -6.55 -18.86 4.71
C GLY A 17 -6.43 -17.34 4.86
N LEU A 18 -6.49 -16.60 3.74
CA LEU A 18 -6.47 -15.15 3.73
C LEU A 18 -7.90 -14.60 3.79
N GLY A 19 -8.10 -13.55 4.57
CA GLY A 19 -9.34 -12.77 4.49
C GLY A 19 -9.42 -11.97 3.19
N TYR A 20 -10.60 -11.89 2.58
CA TYR A 20 -10.85 -10.92 1.51
C TYR A 20 -10.91 -9.51 2.11
N THR A 21 -9.83 -8.75 1.95
CA THR A 21 -9.65 -7.42 2.50
C THR A 21 -9.33 -6.43 1.37
N PRO A 22 -9.45 -5.12 1.59
CA PRO A 22 -8.99 -4.13 0.61
C PRO A 22 -7.52 -4.35 0.18
N LEU A 23 -6.67 -4.85 1.09
CA LEU A 23 -5.27 -5.14 0.81
C LEU A 23 -5.09 -6.34 -0.13
N THR A 24 -5.71 -7.49 0.17
CA THR A 24 -5.63 -8.66 -0.72
C THR A 24 -6.22 -8.32 -2.09
N ARG A 25 -7.32 -7.56 -2.12
CA ARG A 25 -7.87 -7.03 -3.37
C ARG A 25 -6.85 -6.21 -4.16
N ILE A 26 -6.22 -5.20 -3.57
CA ILE A 26 -5.23 -4.34 -4.27
C ILE A 26 -4.07 -5.17 -4.83
N MET A 27 -3.57 -6.15 -4.06
CA MET A 27 -2.46 -6.99 -4.48
C MET A 27 -2.80 -7.91 -5.67
N PHE A 28 -4.01 -8.47 -5.70
CA PHE A 28 -4.45 -9.36 -6.78
C PHE A 28 -5.11 -8.63 -7.96
N ASP A 29 -5.73 -7.46 -7.77
CA ASP A 29 -6.37 -6.70 -8.86
C ASP A 29 -5.36 -6.23 -9.91
N LYS A 30 -4.07 -6.15 -9.56
CA LYS A 30 -2.97 -5.85 -10.49
C LYS A 30 -2.63 -6.98 -11.45
N LEU A 31 -3.03 -8.22 -11.15
CA LEU A 31 -2.84 -9.35 -12.05
C LEU A 31 -3.89 -9.35 -13.16
N ASN A 32 -3.47 -9.69 -14.38
CA ASN A 32 -4.40 -9.99 -15.46
C ASN A 32 -4.96 -11.43 -15.34
N ASP A 33 -5.95 -11.76 -16.17
CA ASP A 33 -6.64 -13.06 -16.09
C ASP A 33 -5.70 -14.26 -16.31
N ALA A 34 -4.68 -14.15 -17.16
CA ALA A 34 -3.71 -15.23 -17.36
C ALA A 34 -2.80 -15.40 -16.13
N GLU A 35 -2.41 -14.28 -15.49
CA GLU A 35 -1.60 -14.30 -14.27
C GLU A 35 -2.36 -14.84 -13.07
N LEU A 36 -3.66 -14.55 -12.97
CA LEU A 36 -4.54 -15.12 -11.92
C LEU A 36 -4.72 -16.63 -12.04
N ASN A 37 -4.47 -17.20 -13.21
CA ASN A 37 -4.46 -18.64 -13.44
C ASN A 37 -3.05 -19.25 -13.39
N ASN A 38 -2.02 -18.45 -13.06
CA ASN A 38 -0.64 -18.93 -12.96
C ASN A 38 -0.26 -19.15 -11.49
N PRO A 39 -0.06 -20.42 -11.05
CA PRO A 39 0.28 -20.72 -9.67
C PRO A 39 1.55 -20.03 -9.15
N LEU A 40 2.55 -19.82 -10.01
CA LEU A 40 3.78 -19.13 -9.62
C LEU A 40 3.52 -17.65 -9.32
N LYS A 41 2.70 -16.98 -10.14
CA LYS A 41 2.31 -15.58 -9.91
C LYS A 41 1.45 -15.43 -8.65
N ILE A 42 0.54 -16.37 -8.42
CA ILE A 42 -0.24 -16.40 -7.18
C ILE A 42 0.70 -16.56 -5.98
N ALA A 43 1.64 -17.50 -6.02
CA ALA A 43 2.62 -17.69 -4.95
C ALA A 43 3.49 -16.43 -4.70
N GLU A 44 3.92 -15.73 -5.74
CA GLU A 44 4.64 -14.46 -5.62
C GLU A 44 3.79 -13.38 -4.90
N VAL A 45 2.49 -13.26 -5.20
CA VAL A 45 1.60 -12.33 -4.50
C VAL A 45 1.41 -12.74 -3.04
N LEU A 46 1.17 -14.03 -2.78
CA LEU A 46 0.96 -14.56 -1.43
C LEU A 46 2.19 -14.35 -0.54
N ASN A 47 3.40 -14.56 -1.08
CA ASN A 47 4.64 -14.29 -0.34
C ASN A 47 4.77 -12.82 0.02
N ARG A 48 4.51 -11.91 -0.92
CA ARG A 48 4.50 -10.46 -0.64
C ARG A 48 3.48 -10.07 0.41
N PHE A 49 2.30 -10.68 0.39
CA PHE A 49 1.27 -10.44 1.40
C PHE A 49 1.75 -10.87 2.80
N LYS A 50 2.33 -12.06 2.94
CA LYS A 50 2.85 -12.56 4.22
C LYS A 50 4.02 -11.70 4.74
N GLU A 51 4.91 -11.28 3.84
CA GLU A 51 6.00 -10.36 4.19
C GLU A 51 5.47 -9.00 4.67
N TYR A 52 4.43 -8.49 4.01
CA TYR A 52 3.74 -7.28 4.42
C TYR A 52 3.12 -7.41 5.81
N GLU A 53 2.34 -8.47 6.07
CA GLU A 53 1.70 -8.69 7.38
C GLU A 53 2.73 -8.75 8.51
N LYS A 54 3.79 -9.54 8.31
CA LYS A 54 4.89 -9.65 9.27
C LYS A 54 5.58 -8.30 9.55
N ARG A 55 5.72 -7.45 8.53
CA ARG A 55 6.26 -6.09 8.69
C ARG A 55 5.32 -5.20 9.49
N MET A 56 4.01 -5.27 9.21
CA MET A 56 3.01 -4.44 9.87
C MET A 56 2.84 -4.75 11.36
N GLU A 57 3.05 -6.01 11.78
CA GLU A 57 3.04 -6.38 13.20
C GLU A 57 4.06 -5.61 14.05
N ASN A 58 5.20 -5.21 13.45
CA ASN A 58 6.28 -4.52 14.14
C ASN A 58 6.48 -3.08 13.65
N ASN A 59 5.59 -2.59 12.77
CA ASN A 59 5.74 -1.43 11.89
C ASN A 59 7.00 -0.56 12.17
N PRO A 60 8.12 -0.82 11.47
CA PRO A 60 9.39 -0.16 11.75
C PRO A 60 9.50 1.25 11.15
N ASN A 61 8.47 1.71 10.43
CA ASN A 61 8.57 2.90 9.59
C ASN A 61 8.31 4.19 10.37
N ALA A 62 9.10 5.22 10.04
CA ALA A 62 8.97 6.56 10.59
C ALA A 62 7.68 7.24 10.14
N TYR A 63 7.12 6.80 9.00
CA TYR A 63 5.89 7.33 8.43
C TYR A 63 4.78 6.27 8.40
N PRO A 64 3.50 6.69 8.39
CA PRO A 64 2.39 5.78 8.16
C PRO A 64 2.61 4.95 6.90
N GLU A 65 2.26 3.66 6.93
CA GLU A 65 2.50 2.73 5.82
C GLU A 65 1.90 3.22 4.49
N ARG A 66 0.79 3.97 4.55
CA ARG A 66 0.19 4.59 3.38
C ARG A 66 1.14 5.58 2.67
N ILE A 67 1.91 6.34 3.43
CA ILE A 67 2.90 7.28 2.91
C ILE A 67 4.11 6.52 2.39
N MET A 68 4.56 5.50 3.13
CA MET A 68 5.65 4.63 2.68
C MET A 68 5.33 3.97 1.33
N ARG A 69 4.08 3.55 1.10
CA ARG A 69 3.63 3.05 -0.21
C ARG A 69 3.86 4.05 -1.34
N PHE A 70 3.48 5.32 -1.15
CA PHE A 70 3.70 6.37 -2.15
C PHE A 70 5.18 6.68 -2.35
N LEU A 71 5.95 6.77 -1.27
CA LEU A 71 7.40 6.98 -1.34
C LEU A 71 8.10 5.86 -2.13
N ARG A 72 7.71 4.60 -1.92
CA ARG A 72 8.21 3.47 -2.71
C ARG A 72 7.85 3.61 -4.19
N GLN A 73 6.60 3.95 -4.51
CA GLN A 73 6.16 4.16 -5.89
C GLN A 73 6.94 5.29 -6.59
N ARG A 74 7.33 6.36 -5.87
CA ARG A 74 8.19 7.42 -6.41
C ARG A 74 9.59 6.94 -6.77
N LYS A 75 10.07 5.86 -6.12
CA LYS A 75 11.31 5.17 -6.49
C LYS A 75 11.10 4.09 -7.56
N ASN A 76 9.94 4.07 -8.23
CA ASN A 76 9.53 3.04 -9.19
C ASN A 76 9.48 1.62 -8.60
N LEU A 77 9.32 1.52 -7.29
CA LEU A 77 9.14 0.24 -6.61
C LEU A 77 7.66 -0.15 -6.61
N ASN A 78 7.42 -1.44 -6.39
CA ASN A 78 6.09 -1.87 -5.98
C ASN A 78 5.75 -1.21 -4.63
N GLU A 79 4.52 -0.77 -4.44
CA GLU A 79 4.09 -0.08 -3.20
C GLU A 79 4.30 -0.92 -1.92
N PHE A 80 4.41 -2.24 -2.02
CA PHE A 80 4.66 -3.14 -0.88
C PHE A 80 6.13 -3.56 -0.73
N ASP A 81 6.99 -3.20 -1.69
CA ASP A 81 8.42 -3.51 -1.70
C ASP A 81 9.18 -2.58 -0.74
N ALA A 82 9.65 -3.15 0.36
CA ALA A 82 10.35 -2.43 1.43
C ALA A 82 11.87 -2.39 1.26
N SER A 83 12.41 -2.75 0.09
CA SER A 83 13.86 -2.77 -0.17
C SER A 83 14.57 -1.42 0.04
N MET A 84 13.83 -0.31 -0.02
CA MET A 84 14.36 1.04 0.22
C MET A 84 13.80 1.70 1.50
N ASP A 85 13.05 0.99 2.34
CA ASP A 85 12.41 1.59 3.52
C ASP A 85 13.43 2.25 4.47
N GLU A 86 14.62 1.67 4.64
CA GLU A 86 15.67 2.28 5.46
C GLU A 86 16.03 3.69 4.98
N GLN A 87 16.19 3.88 3.67
CA GLN A 87 16.52 5.18 3.07
C GLN A 87 15.34 6.14 3.13
N LEU A 88 14.13 5.64 2.88
CA LEU A 88 12.90 6.44 2.93
C LEU A 88 12.63 6.95 4.36
N ASN A 89 12.93 6.14 5.38
CA ASN A 89 12.80 6.54 6.78
C ASN A 89 13.81 7.62 7.22
N GLN A 90 14.84 7.91 6.42
CA GLN A 90 15.79 9.00 6.70
C GLN A 90 15.37 10.34 6.07
N LEU A 91 14.30 10.37 5.27
CA LEU A 91 13.79 11.63 4.73
C LEU A 91 13.40 12.56 5.89
N SER A 92 13.48 13.86 5.66
CA SER A 92 12.78 14.79 6.54
C SER A 92 11.28 14.70 6.26
N PRO A 93 10.43 15.00 7.26
CA PRO A 93 9.05 15.42 7.06
C PRO A 93 8.76 16.12 5.74
N GLU A 94 9.43 17.25 5.47
CA GLU A 94 9.18 18.06 4.29
C GLU A 94 9.53 17.35 2.97
N GLU A 95 10.62 16.60 2.93
CA GLU A 95 10.99 15.82 1.76
C GLU A 95 10.00 14.69 1.49
N ALA A 96 9.61 13.96 2.54
CA ALA A 96 8.62 12.89 2.42
C ALA A 96 7.28 13.43 1.91
N PHE A 97 6.87 14.62 2.37
CA PHE A 97 5.67 15.29 1.86
C PHE A 97 5.76 15.58 0.37
N ASN A 98 6.85 16.24 -0.02
CA ASN A 98 7.05 16.72 -1.38
C ASN A 98 7.14 15.52 -2.33
N GLU A 99 7.77 14.42 -1.91
CA GLU A 99 7.77 13.20 -2.70
C GLU A 99 6.36 12.57 -2.81
N ALA A 100 5.62 12.44 -1.69
CA ALA A 100 4.32 11.77 -1.66
C ALA A 100 3.20 12.55 -2.38
N SER A 101 3.13 13.87 -2.16
CA SER A 101 2.12 14.78 -2.74
C SER A 101 2.16 14.89 -4.26
N ASN A 102 3.32 14.59 -4.86
CA ASN A 102 3.49 14.56 -6.31
C ASN A 102 3.12 13.20 -6.95
N CYS A 103 2.56 12.27 -6.18
CA CYS A 103 2.07 11.01 -6.73
C CYS A 103 0.68 11.23 -7.39
N PRO A 104 0.46 10.82 -8.66
CA PRO A 104 -0.83 11.03 -9.34
C PRO A 104 -2.01 10.40 -8.61
N GLU A 105 -1.77 9.32 -7.86
CA GLU A 105 -2.77 8.61 -7.07
C GLU A 105 -3.12 9.33 -5.76
N PHE A 106 -2.50 10.48 -5.50
CA PHE A 106 -2.64 11.30 -4.30
C PHE A 106 -3.66 12.45 -4.46
N SER A 107 -4.33 12.57 -5.61
CA SER A 107 -5.19 13.73 -5.96
C SER A 107 -6.53 13.85 -5.21
N ASP A 108 -7.00 12.77 -4.56
CA ASP A 108 -8.35 12.70 -3.98
C ASP A 108 -8.36 12.63 -2.44
N TYR A 109 -7.33 13.15 -1.78
CA TYR A 109 -7.05 12.79 -0.37
C TYR A 109 -6.80 13.97 0.58
N ASP A 110 -7.64 15.00 0.50
CA ASP A 110 -7.64 16.18 1.38
C ASP A 110 -7.60 15.82 2.88
N GLU A 111 -8.39 14.84 3.33
CA GLU A 111 -8.39 14.38 4.73
C GLU A 111 -7.08 13.69 5.13
N THR A 112 -6.48 12.92 4.23
CA THR A 112 -5.20 12.25 4.48
C THR A 112 -4.06 13.26 4.57
N PHE A 113 -4.16 14.35 3.81
CA PHE A 113 -3.26 15.50 3.89
C PHE A 113 -3.28 16.15 5.28
N ILE A 114 -4.48 16.32 5.83
CA ILE A 114 -4.69 16.92 7.16
C ILE A 114 -4.18 16.01 8.26
N GLU A 115 -4.52 14.71 8.21
CA GLU A 115 -4.00 13.72 9.17
C GLU A 115 -2.46 13.69 9.15
N TRP A 116 -1.87 13.80 7.97
CA TRP A 116 -0.43 13.74 7.81
C TRP A 116 0.27 15.04 8.25
N ILE A 117 -0.30 16.22 7.97
CA ILE A 117 0.22 17.48 8.51
C ILE A 117 0.13 17.49 10.04
N HIS A 118 -0.97 16.98 10.62
CA HIS A 118 -1.08 16.83 12.08
C HIS A 118 0.00 15.89 12.62
N ALA A 119 0.16 14.70 12.02
CA ALA A 119 1.12 13.70 12.49
C ALA A 119 2.58 14.14 12.35
N THR A 120 2.88 14.95 11.34
CA THR A 120 4.24 15.30 10.93
C THR A 120 4.71 16.62 11.55
N TYR A 121 3.83 17.60 11.67
CA TYR A 121 4.16 18.94 12.15
C TYR A 121 3.51 19.29 13.49
N ASP A 122 2.70 18.39 14.07
CA ASP A 122 1.88 18.63 15.27
C ASP A 122 0.97 19.89 15.13
N VAL A 123 0.55 20.20 13.89
CA VAL A 123 -0.30 21.35 13.59
C VAL A 123 -1.74 20.90 13.39
N LYS A 124 -2.68 21.41 14.19
CA LYS A 124 -4.13 21.17 14.00
C LYS A 124 -4.72 22.05 12.89
N LEU A 125 -4.81 21.52 11.68
CA LEU A 125 -5.65 22.06 10.62
C LEU A 125 -7.12 21.64 10.83
N ALA A 126 -8.04 22.61 10.89
CA ALA A 126 -9.47 22.35 10.96
C ALA A 126 -10.03 22.13 9.55
N LEU A 127 -10.76 21.02 9.34
CA LEU A 127 -11.56 20.80 8.14
C LEU A 127 -12.68 21.85 8.09
N VAL A 128 -12.61 22.75 7.10
CA VAL A 128 -13.74 23.64 6.78
C VAL A 128 -14.73 22.81 5.97
N LYS A 129 -15.88 22.52 6.58
CA LYS A 129 -17.00 21.79 5.96
C LYS A 129 -17.65 22.58 4.83
#